data_AF-A0A859CZR9-F1
#
_entry.id   AF-A0A859CZR9-F1
#
_cell.length_a   1.000
_cell.length_b   1.000
_cell.length_c   1.000
_cell.angle_alpha   90.00
_cell.angle_beta   90.00
_cell.angle_gamma   90.00
#
_symmetry.space_group_name_H-M   'P 1'
#
loop_
_entity.id
_entity.type
_entity.pdbx_description
1 polymer ?
#
loop_
_entity_poly.entity_id
_entity_poly.type
_entity_poly.pdbx_seq_one_letter_code
_entity_poly.pdbx_strand_id
1 'polypeptide(L)' 'MKTDYKYDSFGNLDTDFYVEKAYELRRAYYAAAFKKMKANVIAFFANLTVSRPLKSA' A
#
# COMPACT_ATOMS: atom_id res chain seq x y z
N MET A 1 -9.37 20.25 15.95
CA MET A 1 -8.51 20.78 14.88
C MET A 1 -9.40 21.48 13.89
N LYS A 2 -9.20 22.79 13.64
CA LYS A 2 -9.79 23.43 12.46
C LYS A 2 -8.94 22.93 11.28
N THR A 3 -9.53 22.08 10.44
CA THR A 3 -8.89 21.67 9.19
C THR A 3 -9.10 22.80 8.20
N ASP A 4 -8.09 23.64 8.03
CA ASP A 4 -8.11 24.67 6.98
C ASP A 4 -8.13 23.92 5.64
N TYR A 5 -9.31 23.89 5.02
CA TYR A 5 -9.48 23.29 3.70
C TYR A 5 -8.71 24.12 2.68
N LYS A 6 -8.15 23.45 1.68
CA LYS A 6 -7.52 24.12 0.56
C LYS A 6 -8.62 24.57 -0.41
N TYR A 7 -8.54 25.84 -0.78
CA TYR A 7 -9.44 26.46 -1.73
C TYR A 7 -8.65 26.87 -2.99
N ASP A 8 -9.33 26.88 -4.13
CA ASP A 8 -8.80 27.32 -5.41
C ASP A 8 -8.72 28.86 -5.49
N SER A 9 -8.25 29.39 -6.62
CA SER A 9 -8.14 30.85 -6.83
C SER A 9 -9.49 31.58 -6.86
N PHE A 10 -10.60 30.86 -6.97
CA PHE A 10 -11.95 31.39 -6.98
C PHE A 10 -12.67 31.26 -5.63
N GLY A 11 -12.00 30.67 -4.62
CA GLY A 11 -12.55 30.46 -3.29
C GLY A 11 -13.43 29.21 -3.17
N ASN A 12 -13.45 28.34 -4.17
CA ASN A 12 -14.11 27.03 -4.09
C ASN A 12 -13.16 26.00 -3.49
N LEU A 13 -13.69 24.90 -2.96
CA LEU A 13 -12.86 23.79 -2.49
C LEU A 13 -11.97 23.29 -3.64
N ASP A 14 -10.66 23.18 -3.40
CA ASP A 14 -9.69 22.72 -4.40
C ASP A 14 -9.80 21.19 -4.57
N THR A 15 -10.83 20.76 -5.30
CA THR A 15 -11.13 19.34 -5.51
C THR A 15 -10.01 18.62 -6.23
N ASP A 16 -9.34 19.30 -7.16
CA ASP A 16 -8.26 18.72 -7.94
C ASP A 16 -7.07 18.37 -7.05
N PHE A 17 -6.69 19.27 -6.13
CA PHE A 17 -5.66 18.99 -5.13
C PHE A 17 -6.00 17.77 -4.28
N TYR A 18 -7.25 17.66 -3.79
CA TYR A 18 -7.64 16.52 -2.95
C TYR A 18 -7.71 15.21 -3.72
N VAL A 19 -8.12 15.24 -4.99
CA VAL A 19 -8.13 14.08 -5.88
C VAL A 19 -6.70 13.59 -6.13
N GLU A 20 -5.77 14.48 -6.46
CA GLU A 20 -4.35 14.14 -6.63
C GLU A 20 -3.77 13.52 -5.36
N LYS A 21 -4.01 14.15 -4.20
CA LYS A 21 -3.55 13.61 -2.90
C LYS A 21 -4.15 12.24 -2.61
N ALA A 22 -5.41 12.01 -2.93
CA ALA A 22 -6.04 10.71 -2.77
C ALA A 22 -5.38 9.64 -3.68
N TYR A 23 -5.03 9.99 -4.91
CA TYR A 23 -4.30 9.09 -5.82
C TYR A 23 -2.88 8.77 -5.32
N GLU A 24 -2.15 9.77 -4.83
CA GLU A 24 -0.83 9.58 -4.22
C GLU A 24 -0.91 8.60 -3.03
N LEU A 25 -1.87 8.82 -2.14
CA LEU A 25 -2.06 8.03 -0.93
C LEU A 25 -2.47 6.60 -1.25
N ARG A 26 -3.39 6.42 -2.22
CA ARG A 26 -3.77 5.11 -2.76
C ARG A 26 -2.57 4.38 -3.35
N ARG A 27 -1.72 5.06 -4.13
CA ARG A 27 -0.52 4.45 -4.74
C ARG A 27 0.47 4.00 -3.67
N ALA A 28 0.73 4.83 -2.66
CA ALA A 28 1.60 4.50 -1.54
C ALA A 28 1.07 3.29 -0.75
N TYR A 29 -0.23 3.27 -0.46
CA TYR A 29 -0.87 2.16 0.24
C TYR A 29 -0.73 0.84 -0.55
N TYR A 30 -1.04 0.85 -1.85
CA TYR A 30 -0.90 -0.35 -2.67
C TYR A 30 0.56 -0.82 -2.76
N ALA A 31 1.53 0.09 -2.93
CA ALA A 31 2.94 -0.30 -2.95
C ALA A 31 3.36 -1.00 -1.65
N ALA A 32 2.93 -0.48 -0.49
CA ALA A 32 3.19 -1.12 0.79
C ALA A 32 2.48 -2.47 0.94
N ALA A 33 1.21 -2.55 0.52
CA ALA A 33 0.42 -3.78 0.56
C ALA A 33 1.03 -4.88 -0.32
N PHE A 34 1.42 -4.55 -1.56
CA PHE A 34 2.10 -5.48 -2.48
C PHE A 34 3.44 -5.97 -1.92
N LYS A 35 4.24 -5.07 -1.32
CA LYS A 35 5.52 -5.44 -0.69
C LYS A 35 5.30 -6.45 0.44
N LYS A 36 4.31 -6.21 1.30
CA LYS A 36 3.94 -7.12 2.40
C LYS A 36 3.41 -8.45 1.89
N MET A 37 2.54 -8.42 0.87
CA MET A 37 1.98 -9.63 0.26
C MET A 37 3.09 -10.50 -0.35
N LYS A 38 4.01 -9.91 -1.12
CA LYS A 38 5.16 -10.63 -1.70
C LYS A 38 6.01 -11.31 -0.61
N ALA A 39 6.31 -10.59 0.47
CA ALA A 39 7.08 -11.15 1.59
C ALA A 39 6.36 -12.34 2.24
N ASN A 40 5.05 -12.24 2.45
CA ASN A 40 4.25 -13.32 3.02
C ASN A 40 4.19 -14.55 2.11
N VAL A 41 4.05 -14.37 0.80
CA VAL A 41 4.05 -15.47 -0.16
C VAL A 41 5.40 -16.20 -0.16
N ILE A 42 6.51 -15.46 -0.20
CA ILE A 42 7.85 -16.04 -0.14
C ILE A 42 8.03 -16.82 1.16
N ALA A 43 7.66 -16.23 2.30
CA ALA A 43 7.75 -16.89 3.61
C ALA A 43 6.90 -18.16 3.69
N PHE A 44 5.69 -18.13 3.13
CA PHE A 44 4.81 -19.29 3.07
C PHE A 44 5.46 -20.47 2.33
N PHE A 45 6.00 -20.23 1.13
CA PHE A 45 6.65 -21.28 0.36
C PHE A 45 7.99 -21.73 0.95
N ALA A 46 8.78 -20.81 1.53
CA ALA A 46 10.00 -21.17 2.24
C ALA A 46 9.71 -22.08 3.45
N ASN A 47 8.65 -21.80 4.21
CA ASN A 47 8.25 -22.66 5.32
C ASN A 47 7.70 -24.01 4.83
N LEU A 48 7.01 -24.05 3.69
CA LEU A 48 6.52 -25.28 3.08
C LEU A 48 7.66 -26.21 2.63
N THR A 49 8.75 -25.65 2.09
CA THR A 49 9.91 -26.43 1.66
C THR A 49 10.77 -26.88 2.82
N VAL A 50 10.97 -26.04 3.86
CA VAL A 50 11.74 -26.40 5.05
C VAL A 50 11.02 -27.45 5.92
N SER A 51 9.68 -27.43 5.95
CA SER A 51 8.89 -28.40 6.75
C SER A 51 8.80 -29.81 6.14
N ARG A 52 9.29 -30.02 4.92
CA ARG A 52 9.49 -31.36 4.37
C ARG A 52 10.95 -31.77 4.56
N PRO A 53 11.30 -32.57 5.58
CA PRO A 53 12.61 -33.20 5.59
C PRO A 53 12.71 -34.01 4.28
N LEU A 54 13.74 -33.73 3.47
CA LEU A 54 14.13 -34.61 2.38
C LEU A 54 14.38 -35.97 3.04
N LYS A 55 13.41 -36.89 2.92
CA LYS A 55 13.59 -38.27 3.31
C LYS A 55 14.69 -38.78 2.38
N SER A 56 15.92 -38.78 2.87
CA SER A 56 17.05 -39.37 2.16
C SER A 56 16.66 -40.83 1.91
N ALA A 57 16.49 -41.15 0.64
CA ALA A 57 16.36 -42.53 0.17
C ALA A 57 17.72 -43.23 0.27
#